data_AF-A0A845BRD6-F1
#
_entry.id   AF-A0A845BRD6-F1
#
_cell.length_a   1.000
_cell.length_b   1.000
_cell.length_c   1.000
_cell.angle_alpha   90.00
_cell.angle_beta   90.00
_cell.angle_gamma   90.00
#
_symmetry.space_group_name_H-M   'P 1'
#
loop_
_entity.id
_entity.type
_entity.pdbx_description
1 polymer ?
#
loop_
_entity_poly.entity_id
_entity_poly.type
_entity_poly.pdbx_seq_one_letter_code
_entity_poly.pdbx_strand_id
1 'polypeptide(L)'
;MRRFAPALLFALASPVFAASPMQPGLWEITTTIQIPGVKTDTPPVTARQCFSPAQLKETGHPLPASPGCTITDSKHSGEITRWQMQCKMENSVMNATGEIHYSAQSYQGSARFSDSSGKKTETVVHRYSGKRLGACP
;
A
#
# COMPACT_ATOMS: atom_id res chain seq x y z
N MET A 1 -15.39 2.17 -61.48
CA MET A 1 -16.05 2.32 -60.16
C MET A 1 -15.44 1.30 -59.21
N ARG A 2 -14.54 1.71 -58.31
CA ARG A 2 -13.86 0.80 -57.37
C ARG A 2 -14.19 1.28 -55.97
N ARG A 3 -15.16 0.62 -55.32
CA ARG A 3 -15.62 0.95 -53.98
C ARG A 3 -14.52 0.53 -52.99
N PHE A 4 -13.81 1.49 -52.42
CA PHE A 4 -12.93 1.27 -51.28
C PHE A 4 -13.79 1.30 -50.02
N ALA A 5 -14.01 0.14 -49.39
CA ALA A 5 -14.61 0.06 -48.07
C ALA A 5 -13.51 0.31 -47.02
N PRO A 6 -13.65 1.29 -46.12
CA PRO A 6 -12.69 1.47 -45.05
C PRO A 6 -12.99 0.44 -43.96
N ALA A 7 -12.11 -0.54 -43.79
CA ALA A 7 -12.13 -1.44 -42.64
C ALA A 7 -11.71 -0.63 -41.40
N LEU A 8 -12.70 -0.16 -40.65
CA LEU A 8 -12.50 0.51 -39.36
C LEU A 8 -12.03 -0.53 -38.34
N LEU A 9 -10.70 -0.68 -38.18
CA LEU A 9 -10.12 -1.45 -37.08
C LEU A 9 -10.46 -0.76 -35.76
N PHE A 10 -11.50 -1.24 -35.09
CA PHE A 10 -11.81 -0.88 -33.72
C PHE A 10 -10.76 -1.54 -32.81
N ALA A 11 -9.72 -0.80 -32.46
CA ALA A 11 -8.77 -1.23 -31.44
C ALA A 11 -9.52 -1.31 -30.10
N LEU A 12 -9.82 -2.54 -29.67
CA LEU A 12 -10.28 -2.83 -28.31
C LEU A 12 -9.16 -2.46 -27.34
N ALA A 13 -9.18 -1.21 -26.86
CA ALA A 13 -8.40 -0.81 -25.71
C ALA A 13 -8.99 -1.50 -24.48
N SER A 14 -8.51 -2.71 -24.19
CA SER A 14 -8.81 -3.39 -22.93
C SER A 14 -8.38 -2.46 -21.78
N PRO A 15 -9.24 -2.16 -20.80
CA PRO A 15 -8.81 -1.42 -19.62
C PRO A 15 -7.77 -2.28 -18.90
N VAL A 16 -6.51 -1.85 -18.96
CA VAL A 16 -5.46 -2.40 -18.11
C VAL A 16 -5.80 -1.93 -16.69
N PHE A 17 -6.61 -2.71 -15.99
CA PHE A 17 -6.68 -2.62 -14.54
C PHE A 17 -5.30 -2.98 -14.03
N ALA A 18 -4.58 -1.98 -13.50
CA ALA A 18 -3.27 -2.17 -12.91
C ALA A 18 -3.35 -3.31 -11.90
N ALA A 19 -2.74 -4.45 -12.24
CA ALA A 19 -2.64 -5.57 -11.33
C ALA A 19 -1.84 -5.11 -10.10
N SER A 20 -2.26 -5.58 -8.92
CA SER A 20 -1.48 -5.32 -7.70
C SER A 20 -0.03 -5.77 -7.92
N PRO A 21 0.97 -4.97 -7.52
CA PRO A 21 2.38 -5.37 -7.66
C PRO A 21 2.73 -6.57 -6.77
N MET A 22 1.84 -6.94 -5.84
CA MET A 22 1.97 -8.16 -5.05
C MET A 22 1.34 -9.37 -5.74
N GLN A 23 1.97 -10.52 -5.53
CA GLN A 23 1.37 -11.81 -5.87
C GLN A 23 0.53 -12.36 -4.71
N PRO A 24 -0.60 -13.03 -5.00
CA PRO A 24 -1.38 -13.76 -4.00
C PRO A 24 -0.51 -14.79 -3.25
N GLY A 25 -0.84 -15.03 -1.98
CA GLY A 25 -0.18 -16.02 -1.15
C GLY A 25 0.10 -15.58 0.28
N LEU A 26 0.95 -16.35 0.96
CA LEU A 26 1.40 -16.08 2.32
C LEU A 26 2.56 -15.08 2.29
N TRP A 27 2.45 -14.02 3.09
CA TRP A 27 3.48 -13.00 3.24
C TRP A 27 3.89 -12.87 4.70
N GLU A 28 5.19 -12.71 4.92
CA GLU A 28 5.76 -12.30 6.19
C GLU A 28 6.05 -10.80 6.14
N ILE A 29 5.53 -10.05 7.10
CA ILE A 29 5.58 -8.59 7.17
C ILE A 29 6.24 -8.20 8.47
N THR A 30 7.33 -7.45 8.41
CA THR A 30 8.02 -6.89 9.56
C THR A 30 7.81 -5.39 9.59
N THR A 31 7.40 -4.87 10.75
CA THR A 31 7.19 -3.44 11.00
C THR A 31 8.11 -2.96 12.11
N THR A 32 8.74 -1.81 11.91
CA THR A 32 9.53 -1.11 12.93
C THR A 32 9.01 0.31 13.08
N ILE A 33 8.84 0.77 14.32
CA ILE A 33 8.36 2.12 14.61
C ILE A 33 9.50 2.95 15.17
N GLN A 34 9.72 4.10 14.56
CA GLN A 34 10.67 5.12 15.02
C GLN A 34 9.90 6.31 15.58
N ILE A 35 10.14 6.58 16.86
CA ILE A 35 9.50 7.67 17.60
C ILE A 35 10.55 8.77 17.77
N PRO A 36 10.34 9.99 17.25
CA PRO A 36 11.25 11.12 17.47
C PRO A 36 11.55 11.31 18.96
N GLY A 37 12.81 11.59 19.30
CA GLY A 37 13.24 11.81 20.68
C GLY A 37 13.56 10.54 21.49
N VAL A 38 13.19 9.35 21.01
CA VAL A 38 13.58 8.07 21.60
C VAL A 38 14.75 7.49 20.80
N LYS A 39 15.90 7.25 21.46
CA LYS A 39 17.13 6.75 20.79
C LYS A 39 17.09 5.27 20.42
N THR A 40 16.09 4.53 20.91
CA THR A 40 15.96 3.09 20.70
C THR A 40 14.77 2.84 19.78
N ASP A 41 15.02 2.23 18.62
CA ASP A 41 13.94 1.72 17.78
C ASP A 41 13.13 0.68 18.56
N THR A 42 11.81 0.72 18.42
CA THR A 42 10.96 -0.34 18.99
C THR A 42 11.35 -1.70 18.40
N PRO A 43 11.29 -2.80 19.18
CA PRO A 43 11.57 -4.13 18.64
C PRO A 43 10.72 -4.39 17.39
N PRO A 44 11.31 -4.87 16.28
CA PRO A 44 10.57 -5.17 15.08
C PRO A 44 9.47 -6.21 15.37
N VAL A 45 8.26 -5.93 14.90
CA VAL A 45 7.13 -6.85 15.01
C VAL A 45 6.94 -7.54 13.66
N THR A 46 6.96 -8.87 13.66
CA THR A 46 6.75 -9.69 12.46
C THR A 46 5.42 -10.42 12.55
N ALA A 47 4.62 -10.32 11.49
CA ALA A 47 3.35 -11.03 11.34
C ALA A 47 3.29 -11.71 9.98
N ARG A 48 2.51 -12.80 9.90
CA ARG A 48 2.24 -13.50 8.65
C ARG A 48 0.79 -13.30 8.25
N GLN A 49 0.55 -12.93 6.99
CA GLN A 49 -0.79 -12.69 6.47
C GLN A 49 -0.95 -13.32 5.09
N CYS A 50 -2.10 -13.95 4.90
CA CYS A 50 -2.54 -14.44 3.61
C CYS A 50 -3.27 -13.35 2.84
N PHE A 51 -2.89 -13.18 1.58
CA PHE A 51 -3.53 -12.24 0.66
C PHE A 51 -4.15 -12.99 -0.51
N SER A 52 -5.47 -12.88 -0.65
CA SER A 52 -6.20 -13.37 -1.81
C SER A 52 -6.09 -12.39 -3.00
N PRO A 53 -6.35 -12.83 -4.23
CA PRO A 53 -6.39 -11.94 -5.39
C PRO A 53 -7.40 -10.79 -5.23
N ALA A 54 -8.55 -11.05 -4.60
CA ALA A 54 -9.57 -10.04 -4.33
C ALA A 54 -9.06 -8.99 -3.33
N GLN A 55 -8.45 -9.44 -2.23
CA GLN A 55 -7.85 -8.54 -1.24
C GLN A 55 -6.77 -7.66 -1.87
N LEU A 56 -5.87 -8.23 -2.69
CA LEU A 56 -4.83 -7.44 -3.36
C LEU A 56 -5.37 -6.43 -4.37
N LYS A 57 -6.55 -6.70 -4.94
CA LYS A 57 -7.23 -5.79 -5.87
C LYS A 57 -7.97 -4.66 -5.13
N GLU A 58 -8.49 -4.94 -3.94
CA GLU A 58 -9.21 -3.98 -3.09
C GLU A 58 -8.25 -3.09 -2.29
N THR A 59 -7.18 -3.67 -1.75
CA THR A 59 -6.20 -2.96 -0.93
C THR A 59 -5.18 -2.29 -1.84
N GLY A 60 -5.33 -0.98 -2.04
CA GLY A 60 -4.36 -0.15 -2.76
C GLY A 60 -2.98 -0.03 -2.09
N HIS A 61 -2.69 -0.82 -1.05
CA HIS A 61 -1.39 -0.97 -0.36
C HIS A 61 -1.36 -2.30 0.44
N PRO A 62 -0.18 -2.84 0.82
CA PRO A 62 -0.02 -4.15 1.44
C PRO A 62 -0.20 -4.14 2.96
N LEU A 63 -0.47 -2.96 3.55
CA LEU A 63 -0.59 -2.82 4.99
C LEU A 63 -1.92 -3.42 5.47
N PRO A 64 -1.93 -4.12 6.63
CA PRO A 64 -3.15 -4.65 7.22
C PRO A 64 -4.20 -3.55 7.42
N ALA A 65 -5.46 -3.89 7.17
CA ALA A 65 -6.57 -3.00 7.50
C ALA A 65 -6.54 -2.70 9.01
N SER A 66 -6.54 -1.41 9.35
CA SER A 66 -6.53 -0.94 10.74
C SER A 66 -7.89 -0.31 11.07
N PRO A 67 -8.55 -0.69 12.18
CA PRO A 67 -9.84 -0.11 12.58
C PRO A 67 -9.79 1.41 12.66
N GLY A 68 -10.82 2.09 12.15
CA GLY A 68 -10.90 3.55 12.15
C GLY A 68 -10.06 4.25 11.07
N CYS A 69 -9.27 3.52 10.28
CA CYS A 69 -8.47 4.08 9.20
C CYS A 69 -9.13 3.92 7.83
N THR A 70 -9.09 4.98 7.02
CA THR A 70 -9.63 5.02 5.66
C THR A 70 -8.57 5.56 4.71
N ILE A 71 -8.33 4.86 3.60
CA ILE A 71 -7.45 5.34 2.53
C ILE A 71 -8.13 6.52 1.83
N THR A 72 -7.45 7.66 1.77
CA THR A 72 -7.97 8.89 1.15
C THR A 72 -7.40 9.14 -0.24
N ASP A 73 -6.20 8.63 -0.53
CA ASP A 73 -5.55 8.69 -1.83
C ASP A 73 -4.64 7.46 -1.99
N SER A 74 -4.60 6.87 -3.16
CA SER A 74 -3.60 5.84 -3.49
C SER A 74 -3.27 5.93 -4.97
N LYS A 75 -1.98 6.04 -5.26
CA LYS A 75 -1.44 6.16 -6.60
C LYS A 75 -0.41 5.08 -6.81
N HIS A 76 -0.64 4.29 -7.83
CA HIS A 76 0.26 3.23 -8.26
C HIS A 76 0.99 3.66 -9.53
N SER A 77 2.31 3.52 -9.54
CA SER A 77 3.18 3.87 -10.67
C SER A 77 4.31 2.85 -10.78
N GLY A 78 4.09 1.80 -11.57
CA GLY A 78 5.08 0.74 -11.77
C GLY A 78 5.35 -0.02 -10.48
N GLU A 79 6.57 0.02 -9.98
CA GLU A 79 6.97 -0.67 -8.75
C GLU A 79 6.74 0.16 -7.48
N ILE A 80 6.12 1.34 -7.59
CA ILE A 80 5.93 2.26 -6.46
C ILE A 80 4.44 2.51 -6.22
N THR A 81 4.01 2.36 -4.97
CA THR A 81 2.70 2.83 -4.50
C THR A 81 2.90 3.94 -3.47
N ARG A 82 2.25 5.08 -3.72
CA ARG A 82 2.13 6.17 -2.75
C ARG A 82 0.70 6.24 -2.26
N TRP A 83 0.51 6.35 -0.95
CA TRP A 83 -0.81 6.34 -0.36
C TRP A 83 -0.94 7.38 0.74
N GLN A 84 -2.18 7.79 0.97
CA GLN A 84 -2.61 8.64 2.06
C GLN A 84 -3.78 7.97 2.76
N MET A 85 -3.82 8.12 4.07
CA MET A 85 -4.82 7.51 4.94
C MET A 85 -5.18 8.49 6.05
N GLN A 86 -6.44 8.46 6.44
CA GLN A 86 -6.94 9.16 7.61
C GLN A 86 -7.48 8.14 8.61
N CYS A 87 -6.97 8.18 9.84
CA CYS A 87 -7.44 7.38 10.96
C CYS A 87 -8.25 8.25 11.92
N LYS A 88 -9.53 7.93 12.09
CA LYS A 88 -10.43 8.55 13.06
C LYS A 88 -10.42 7.73 14.33
N MET A 89 -9.95 8.33 15.41
CA MET A 89 -10.02 7.82 16.77
C MET A 89 -11.06 8.63 17.55
N GLU A 90 -11.49 8.13 18.71
CA GLU A 90 -12.60 8.70 19.49
C GLU A 90 -12.49 10.22 19.73
N ASN A 91 -11.27 10.74 19.94
CA ASN A 91 -11.02 12.16 20.22
C ASN A 91 -9.97 12.80 19.31
N SER A 92 -9.52 12.12 18.26
CA SER A 92 -8.44 12.62 17.40
C SER A 92 -8.52 12.08 15.98
N VAL A 93 -8.02 12.88 15.03
CA VAL A 93 -7.87 12.48 13.64
C VAL A 93 -6.38 12.47 13.33
N MET A 94 -5.88 11.35 12.83
CA MET A 94 -4.49 11.19 12.44
C MET A 94 -4.43 10.99 10.92
N ASN A 95 -3.52 11.70 10.27
CA ASN A 95 -3.24 11.51 8.86
C ASN A 95 -1.93 10.73 8.71
N ALA A 96 -1.89 9.85 7.73
CA ALA A 96 -0.74 9.04 7.40
C ALA A 96 -0.43 9.17 5.92
N THR A 97 0.84 9.34 5.59
CA THR A 97 1.32 9.33 4.20
C THR A 97 2.43 8.31 4.08
N GLY A 98 2.40 7.50 3.03
CA GLY A 98 3.39 6.44 2.86
C GLY A 98 3.76 6.18 1.42
N GLU A 99 4.90 5.50 1.28
CA GLU A 99 5.44 5.06 0.00
C GLU A 99 5.96 3.63 0.17
N ILE A 100 5.71 2.81 -0.85
CA ILE A 100 6.07 1.39 -0.88
C ILE A 100 6.69 1.08 -2.24
N HIS A 101 7.86 0.45 -2.19
CA HIS A 101 8.61 -0.05 -3.33
C HIS A 101 8.49 -1.56 -3.36
N TYR A 102 7.98 -2.08 -4.47
CA TYR A 102 7.76 -3.50 -4.68
C TYR A 102 8.86 -4.10 -5.53
N SER A 103 9.12 -5.38 -5.30
CA SER A 103 9.81 -6.28 -6.22
C SER A 103 8.92 -7.50 -6.45
N ALA A 104 9.36 -8.44 -7.29
CA ALA A 104 8.59 -9.62 -7.64
C ALA A 104 8.05 -10.43 -6.42
N GLN A 105 8.79 -10.48 -5.31
CA GLN A 105 8.43 -11.28 -4.12
C GLN A 105 8.73 -10.57 -2.79
N SER A 106 9.01 -9.27 -2.82
CA SER A 106 9.24 -8.49 -1.61
C SER A 106 8.74 -7.06 -1.77
N TYR A 107 8.62 -6.34 -0.66
CA TYR A 107 8.46 -4.90 -0.70
C TYR A 107 9.18 -4.25 0.48
N GLN A 108 9.48 -2.96 0.34
CA GLN A 108 9.92 -2.10 1.42
C GLN A 108 9.10 -0.82 1.40
N GLY A 109 8.75 -0.31 2.57
CA GLY A 109 7.94 0.90 2.65
C GLY A 109 8.21 1.71 3.89
N SER A 110 7.72 2.95 3.86
CA SER A 110 7.66 3.78 5.04
C SER A 110 6.38 4.59 5.07
N ALA A 111 5.90 4.88 6.28
CA ALA A 111 4.80 5.79 6.51
C ALA A 111 5.15 6.81 7.57
N ARG A 112 4.62 8.02 7.39
CA ARG A 112 4.72 9.12 8.33
C ARG A 112 3.34 9.43 8.85
N PHE A 113 3.19 9.44 10.16
CA PHE A 113 1.95 9.78 10.84
C PHE A 113 2.04 11.19 11.42
N SER A 114 0.95 11.94 11.29
CA SER A 114 0.81 13.31 11.80
C SER A 114 -0.59 13.52 12.35
N ASP A 115 -0.71 14.21 13.48
CA ASP A 115 -1.99 14.62 14.03
C ASP A 115 -2.64 15.74 13.18
N SER A 116 -3.96 15.70 13.05
CA SER A 116 -4.79 16.71 12.37
C SER A 116 -4.75 18.10 13.01
N SER A 117 -4.27 18.23 14.25
CA SER A 117 -4.18 19.51 14.96
C SER A 117 -3.14 20.49 14.38
N GLY A 118 -2.37 20.07 13.36
CA GLY A 118 -1.39 20.90 12.66
C GLY A 118 -0.18 21.30 13.52
N LYS A 119 -0.17 20.93 14.81
CA LYS A 119 1.01 21.02 15.66
C LYS A 119 2.02 19.99 15.16
N LYS A 120 3.31 20.34 15.19
CA LYS A 120 4.47 19.48 14.89
C LYS A 120 4.59 18.33 15.90
N THR A 121 3.53 17.57 16.12
CA THR A 121 3.53 16.41 16.99
C THR A 121 4.18 15.29 16.19
N GLU A 122 5.50 15.29 16.27
CA GLU A 122 6.41 14.16 16.10
C GLU A 122 5.98 13.15 15.04
N THR A 123 6.52 13.32 13.84
CA THR A 123 6.39 12.38 12.73
C THR A 123 6.86 10.99 13.16
N VAL A 124 5.94 10.15 13.63
CA VAL A 124 6.22 8.74 13.88
C VAL A 124 6.45 8.10 12.51
N VAL A 125 7.62 7.49 12.34
CA VAL A 125 7.99 6.83 11.08
C VAL A 125 7.83 5.33 11.27
N HIS A 126 6.91 4.74 10.53
CA HIS A 126 6.81 3.30 10.43
C HIS A 126 7.64 2.86 9.22
N ARG A 127 8.49 1.85 9.40
CA ARG A 127 9.12 1.12 8.30
C ARG A 127 8.50 -0.26 8.19
N TYR A 128 8.29 -0.69 6.97
CA TYR A 128 7.70 -1.98 6.64
C TYR A 128 8.63 -2.72 5.68
N SER A 129 8.77 -4.02 5.88
CA SER A 129 9.32 -4.92 4.89
C SER A 129 8.42 -6.13 4.76
N GLY A 130 8.21 -6.59 3.54
CA GLY A 130 7.39 -7.77 3.26
C GLY A 130 8.15 -8.74 2.39
N LYS A 131 7.98 -10.05 2.66
CA LYS A 131 8.51 -11.13 1.84
C LYS A 131 7.43 -12.18 1.61
N ARG A 132 7.25 -12.60 0.36
CA ARG A 132 6.36 -13.71 0.02
C ARG A 132 6.99 -15.03 0.47
N LEU A 133 6.24 -15.82 1.21
CA LEU A 133 6.65 -17.16 1.67
C LEU A 133 6.14 -18.28 0.76
N GLY A 134 5.12 -18.03 -0.06
CA GLY A 134 4.56 -19.02 -0.98
C GLY A 134 3.06 -18.96 -1.08
N ALA A 135 2.43 -20.10 -1.37
CA ALA A 135 0.98 -20.25 -1.30
C ALA A 135 0.49 -20.14 0.16
N CYS A 136 -0.78 -19.79 0.32
CA CYS A 136 -1.45 -19.89 1.61
C CYS A 136 -1.61 -21.37 2.02
N PRO A 137 -1.53 -21.68 3.33
CA PRO A 137 -1.88 -23.00 3.85
C PRO A 137 -3.33 -23.39 3.55
#